data_AF-A0A6N3C768-F1
#
_entry.id   AF-A0A6N3C768-F1
#
_cell.length_a   1.000
_cell.length_b   1.000
_cell.length_c   1.000
_cell.angle_alpha   90.00
_cell.angle_beta   90.00
_cell.angle_gamma   90.00
#
_symmetry.space_group_name_H-M   'P 1'
#
loop_
_entity.id
_entity.type
_entity.pdbx_description
1 polymer ?
#
loop_
_entity_poly.entity_id
_entity_poly.type
_entity_poly.pdbx_seq_one_letter_code
_entity_poly.pdbx_strand_id
1 'polypeptide(L)'
;MEKIEQWNGHSIRFVEHNGEWWAVLADIAKALDLKPKYVKERLGDEVVLTDHVLDSLGRKQEMLIVNEFGIYETIFSSRKPEAKAFKVWVFEIIKQLRQQTGLEGFQAFRMLDKQHQKNAMTLLSNGFQEVNKEAKPKDMIKANTIANKAISNKYGYPKMVKKSEMTEPMLRDREQVLDETVELMLVKERYGLNFSVANTIYGKTC
;
A
#
# COMPACT_ATOMS: atom_id res chain seq x y z
N MET A 1 3.07 -8.63 23.61
CA MET A 1 3.18 -9.88 22.82
C MET A 1 4.57 -9.93 22.17
N GLU A 2 5.11 -11.11 21.85
CA GLU A 2 6.39 -11.23 21.13
C GLU A 2 6.22 -12.07 19.86
N LYS A 3 6.97 -11.72 18.80
CA LYS A 3 6.94 -12.41 17.51
C LYS A 3 8.35 -12.49 16.93
N ILE A 4 8.61 -13.53 16.15
CA ILE A 4 9.86 -13.71 15.41
C ILE A 4 9.54 -13.79 13.92
N GLU A 5 10.28 -13.01 13.14
CA GLU A 5 10.22 -12.98 11.67
C GLU A 5 11.54 -13.53 11.10
N GLN A 6 11.50 -14.18 9.93
CA GLN A 6 12.66 -14.80 9.30
C GLN A 6 13.01 -14.08 8.01
N TRP A 7 14.11 -13.32 8.04
CA TRP A 7 14.56 -12.55 6.89
C TRP A 7 15.97 -12.95 6.47
N ASN A 8 16.12 -13.44 5.24
CA ASN A 8 17.41 -13.79 4.64
C ASN A 8 18.29 -14.70 5.56
N GLY A 9 17.66 -15.66 6.25
CA GLY A 9 18.33 -16.56 7.20
C GLY A 9 18.62 -15.95 8.58
N HIS A 10 18.10 -14.75 8.87
CA HIS A 10 18.19 -14.09 10.16
C HIS A 10 16.84 -14.05 10.86
N SER A 11 16.82 -14.45 12.13
CA SER A 11 15.68 -14.24 13.03
C SER A 11 15.64 -12.79 13.52
N ILE A 12 14.55 -12.09 13.27
CA ILE A 12 14.30 -10.74 13.79
C ILE A 12 13.20 -10.82 14.83
N ARG A 13 13.51 -10.46 16.08
CA ARG A 13 12.52 -10.39 17.16
C ARG A 13 11.75 -9.08 17.13
N PHE A 14 10.46 -9.20 17.41
CA PHE A 14 9.52 -8.10 17.56
C PHE A 14 8.80 -8.18 18.89
N VAL A 15 8.59 -7.01 19.50
CA VAL A 15 7.75 -6.83 20.68
C VAL A 15 6.63 -5.85 20.35
N GLU A 16 5.46 -6.10 20.92
CA GLU A 16 4.33 -5.20 20.82
C GLU A 16 4.45 -4.11 21.89
N HIS A 17 4.49 -2.85 21.47
CA HIS A 17 4.58 -1.67 22.32
C HIS A 17 3.55 -0.64 21.86
N ASN A 18 2.61 -0.26 22.75
CA ASN A 18 1.51 0.67 22.46
C ASN A 18 0.66 0.34 21.22
N GLY A 19 0.44 -0.95 20.94
CA GLY A 19 -0.33 -1.41 19.79
C GLY A 19 0.43 -1.41 18.46
N GLU A 20 1.73 -1.10 18.49
CA GLU A 20 2.63 -1.17 17.34
C GLU A 20 3.69 -2.26 17.54
N TRP A 21 4.23 -2.77 16.44
CA TRP A 21 5.31 -3.75 16.46
C TRP A 21 6.66 -3.05 16.38
N TRP A 22 7.50 -3.31 17.37
CA TRP A 22 8.85 -2.77 17.47
C TRP A 22 9.86 -3.91 17.33
N ALA A 23 10.89 -3.72 16.53
CA ALA A 23 11.91 -4.72 16.27
C ALA A 23 13.12 -4.54 17.17
N VAL A 24 13.77 -5.63 17.56
CA VAL A 24 15.05 -5.58 18.27
C VAL A 24 16.14 -5.04 17.35
N LEU A 25 16.75 -3.91 17.76
CA LEU A 25 17.77 -3.22 16.98
C LEU A 25 18.98 -4.10 16.67
N ALA A 26 19.39 -4.92 17.65
CA ALA A 26 20.53 -5.81 17.52
C ALA A 26 20.33 -6.85 16.41
N ASP A 27 19.11 -7.35 16.24
CA ASP A 27 18.79 -8.38 15.26
C ASP A 27 18.81 -7.79 13.85
N ILE A 28 18.23 -6.59 13.65
CA ILE A 28 18.27 -5.87 12.37
C ILE A 28 19.70 -5.49 12.00
N ALA A 29 20.46 -4.95 12.95
CA ALA A 29 21.85 -4.56 12.72
C ALA A 29 22.68 -5.77 12.31
N LYS A 30 22.52 -6.93 12.98
CA LYS A 30 23.16 -8.19 12.58
C LYS A 30 22.76 -8.61 11.17
N ALA A 31 21.47 -8.58 10.84
CA ALA A 31 20.96 -8.97 9.54
C ALA A 31 21.52 -8.08 8.41
N LEU A 32 21.78 -6.80 8.69
CA LEU A 32 22.33 -5.84 7.73
C LEU A 32 23.86 -5.70 7.79
N ASP A 33 24.55 -6.53 8.58
CA ASP A 33 26.01 -6.46 8.81
C ASP A 33 26.46 -5.08 9.31
N LEU A 34 25.72 -4.56 10.28
CA LEU A 34 25.94 -3.28 10.95
C LEU A 34 26.22 -3.50 12.44
N LYS A 35 26.93 -2.54 13.06
CA LYS A 35 27.12 -2.55 14.52
C LYS A 35 25.97 -1.81 15.19
N PRO A 36 25.22 -2.42 16.13
CA PRO A 36 24.05 -1.80 16.77
C PRO A 36 24.36 -0.43 17.40
N LYS A 37 25.55 -0.28 18.00
CA LYS A 37 26.02 1.00 18.57
C LYS A 37 25.98 2.15 17.56
N TYR A 38 26.58 1.96 16.38
CA TYR A 38 26.60 2.99 15.33
C TYR A 38 25.23 3.21 14.70
N VAL A 39 24.35 2.21 14.76
CA VAL A 39 22.95 2.38 14.34
C VAL A 39 22.20 3.23 15.36
N LYS A 40 22.35 2.99 16.67
CA LYS A 40 21.69 3.81 17.70
C LYS A 40 22.15 5.28 17.66
N GLU A 41 23.44 5.54 17.45
CA GLU A 41 24.00 6.90 17.43
C GLU A 41 23.43 7.82 16.33
N ARG A 42 22.85 7.24 15.27
CA ARG A 42 22.25 7.99 14.15
C ARG A 42 20.72 8.05 14.17
N LEU A 43 20.08 7.21 14.97
CA LEU A 43 18.62 7.16 15.09
C LEU A 43 18.17 8.18 16.13
N GLY A 44 17.08 8.90 15.83
CA GLY A 44 16.42 9.78 16.79
C GLY A 44 15.86 9.03 18.00
N ASP A 45 15.68 9.72 19.12
CA ASP A 45 15.11 9.10 20.33
C ASP A 45 13.61 8.81 20.18
N GLU A 46 12.93 9.41 19.21
CA GLU A 46 11.53 9.16 18.87
C GLU A 46 11.28 7.82 18.19
N VAL A 47 12.32 7.18 17.63
CA VAL A 47 12.22 5.89 16.94
C VAL A 47 12.89 4.74 17.68
N VAL A 48 13.50 5.00 18.85
CA VAL A 48 14.22 3.99 19.63
C VAL A 48 13.85 4.04 21.10
N LEU A 49 13.53 2.89 21.66
CA LEU A 49 13.25 2.73 23.08
C LEU A 49 14.04 1.55 23.64
N THR A 50 14.02 1.43 24.96
CA THR A 50 14.54 0.28 25.67
C THR A 50 13.36 -0.50 26.25
N ASP A 51 13.31 -1.81 26.01
CA ASP A 51 12.26 -2.68 26.52
C ASP A 51 12.81 -4.06 26.90
N HIS A 52 12.03 -4.81 27.67
CA HIS A 52 12.35 -6.17 28.08
C HIS A 52 11.88 -7.15 27.01
N VAL A 53 12.83 -7.83 26.37
CA VAL A 53 12.57 -8.81 25.31
C VAL A 53 13.05 -10.18 25.77
N LEU A 54 12.31 -11.24 25.45
CA LEU A 54 12.78 -12.59 25.72
C LEU A 54 13.94 -12.96 24.77
N ASP A 55 14.96 -13.60 25.33
CA ASP A 55 15.97 -14.30 24.55
C ASP A 55 15.46 -15.67 24.09
N SER A 56 16.27 -16.36 23.29
CA SER A 56 15.96 -17.70 22.79
C SER A 56 15.83 -18.77 23.89
N LEU A 57 16.22 -18.45 25.14
CA LEU A 57 16.13 -19.31 26.31
C LEU A 57 14.98 -18.89 27.24
N GLY A 58 14.15 -17.93 26.84
CA GLY A 58 13.00 -17.44 27.61
C GLY A 58 13.38 -16.49 28.76
N ARG A 59 14.60 -15.94 28.76
CA ARG A 59 15.03 -14.96 29.78
C ARG A 59 14.73 -13.55 29.28
N LYS A 60 14.17 -12.71 30.14
CA LYS A 60 13.96 -11.29 29.82
C LYS A 60 15.29 -10.54 29.86
N GLN A 61 15.60 -9.83 28.78
CA GLN A 61 16.76 -8.96 28.66
C GLN A 61 16.31 -7.56 28.25
N GLU A 62 16.96 -6.57 28.85
CA GLU A 62 16.79 -5.18 28.45
C GLU A 62 17.51 -4.94 27.11
N MET A 63 16.75 -4.60 26.07
CA MET A 63 17.23 -4.49 24.69
C MET A 63 16.73 -3.20 24.06
N LEU A 64 17.53 -2.65 23.14
CA LEU A 64 17.07 -1.55 22.29
C LEU A 64 16.12 -2.09 21.23
N ILE A 65 14.94 -1.47 21.15
CA ILE A 65 13.91 -1.75 20.17
C ILE A 65 13.65 -0.51 19.32
N VAL A 66 13.27 -0.72 18.07
CA VAL A 66 12.97 0.36 17.12
C VAL A 66 11.61 0.17 16.48
N ASN A 67 10.88 1.26 16.30
CA ASN A 67 9.61 1.24 15.56
C ASN A 67 9.86 1.10 14.06
N GLU A 68 8.78 1.04 13.28
CA GLU A 68 8.82 0.92 11.82
C GLU A 68 9.71 1.99 11.15
N PHE A 69 9.66 3.24 11.61
CA PHE A 69 10.51 4.30 11.06
C PHE A 69 12.00 4.07 11.35
N GLY A 70 12.35 3.62 12.56
CA GLY A 70 13.72 3.24 12.91
C GLY A 70 14.23 2.04 12.08
N ILE A 71 13.35 1.11 11.70
CA ILE A 71 13.67 0.02 10.75
C ILE A 71 14.04 0.62 9.39
N TYR A 72 13.20 1.50 8.84
CA TYR A 72 13.46 2.12 7.54
C TYR A 72 14.73 2.95 7.50
N GLU A 73 14.98 3.77 8.52
CA GLU A 73 16.23 4.53 8.65
C GLU A 73 17.46 3.61 8.69
N THR A 74 17.33 2.48 9.40
CA THR A 74 18.40 1.49 9.50
C THR A 74 18.68 0.81 8.16
N ILE A 75 17.64 0.47 7.39
CA ILE A 75 17.77 -0.11 6.05
C ILE A 75 18.35 0.92 5.07
N PHE A 76 17.86 2.16 5.07
CA PHE A 76 18.22 3.20 4.09
C PHE A 76 19.68 3.66 4.16
N SER A 77 20.33 3.37 5.29
CA SER A 77 21.73 3.66 5.55
C SER A 77 22.64 2.43 5.37
N SER A 78 22.07 1.25 5.13
CA SER A 78 22.84 0.05 4.82
C SER A 78 23.44 0.12 3.41
N ARG A 79 24.62 -0.51 3.26
CA ARG A 79 25.32 -0.62 1.97
C ARG A 79 25.04 -1.93 1.23
N LYS A 80 24.30 -2.86 1.85
CA LYS A 80 23.96 -4.15 1.26
C LYS A 80 23.11 -3.98 -0.02
N PRO A 81 23.30 -4.83 -1.05
CA PRO A 81 22.56 -4.74 -2.30
C PRO A 81 21.03 -4.76 -2.13
N GLU A 82 20.51 -5.65 -1.28
CA GLU A 82 19.08 -5.79 -1.01
C GLU A 82 18.48 -4.55 -0.34
N ALA A 83 19.22 -3.91 0.57
CA ALA A 83 18.79 -2.67 1.22
C ALA A 83 18.78 -1.48 0.24
N LYS A 84 19.76 -1.43 -0.68
CA LYS A 84 19.78 -0.43 -1.76
C LYS A 84 18.62 -0.62 -2.73
N ALA A 85 18.31 -1.87 -3.10
CA ALA A 85 17.19 -2.17 -3.98
C ALA A 85 15.86 -1.72 -3.35
N PHE A 86 15.63 -2.05 -2.07
CA PHE A 86 14.47 -1.57 -1.33
C PHE A 86 14.39 -0.04 -1.28
N LYS A 87 15.51 0.64 -0.98
CA LYS A 87 15.57 2.10 -0.94
C LYS A 87 15.18 2.74 -2.29
N VAL A 88 15.67 2.19 -3.40
CA VAL A 88 15.30 2.67 -4.76
C VAL A 88 13.81 2.48 -5.01
N TRP A 89 13.26 1.32 -4.66
CA TRP A 89 11.83 1.04 -4.80
C TRP A 89 10.97 2.02 -3.97
N VAL A 90 11.35 2.34 -2.73
CA VAL A 90 10.64 3.36 -1.94
C VAL A 90 10.73 4.74 -2.59
N PHE A 91 11.88 5.10 -3.18
CA PHE A 91 12.01 6.36 -3.92
C PHE A 91 11.11 6.42 -5.15
N GLU A 92 10.85 5.30 -5.81
CA GLU A 92 9.87 5.22 -6.90
C GLU A 92 8.46 5.52 -6.41
N ILE A 93 8.05 5.00 -5.25
CA ILE A 93 6.76 5.33 -4.62
C ILE A 93 6.66 6.84 -4.32
N ILE A 94 7.69 7.42 -3.70
CA ILE A 94 7.71 8.86 -3.40
C ILE A 94 7.68 9.68 -4.69
N LYS A 95 8.36 9.23 -5.75
CA LYS A 95 8.34 9.87 -7.07
C LYS A 95 6.94 9.84 -7.69
N GLN A 96 6.22 8.72 -7.60
CA GLN A 96 4.84 8.62 -8.07
C GLN A 96 3.93 9.56 -7.27
N LEU A 97 4.05 9.58 -5.94
CA LEU A 97 3.27 10.47 -5.08
C LEU A 97 3.50 11.94 -5.43
N ARG A 98 4.75 12.34 -5.65
CA ARG A 98 5.11 13.69 -6.13
C ARG A 98 4.44 14.01 -7.47
N GLN A 99 4.44 13.09 -8.44
CA GLN A 99 3.78 13.30 -9.73
C GLN A 99 2.26 13.46 -9.57
N GLN A 100 1.63 12.67 -8.70
CA GLN A 100 0.20 12.78 -8.39
C GLN A 100 -0.16 14.14 -7.77
N THR A 101 0.77 14.77 -7.04
CA THR A 101 0.59 16.15 -6.55
C THR A 101 0.80 17.24 -7.61
N GLY A 102 1.09 16.87 -8.87
CA GLY A 102 1.33 17.82 -9.97
C GLY A 102 2.70 18.50 -9.91
N LEU A 103 3.63 17.97 -9.11
CA LEU A 103 4.99 18.50 -9.03
C LEU A 103 5.88 17.87 -10.11
N GLU A 104 6.78 18.69 -10.64
CA GLU A 104 7.81 18.28 -11.60
C GLU A 104 9.09 17.76 -10.93
N GLY A 105 9.94 17.07 -11.69
CA GLY A 105 11.14 16.41 -11.14
C GLY A 105 12.08 17.39 -10.41
N PHE A 106 12.26 18.59 -11.00
CA PHE A 106 13.07 19.67 -10.41
C PHE A 106 12.42 20.31 -9.18
N GLN A 107 11.15 20.00 -8.89
CA GLN A 107 10.40 20.49 -7.73
C GLN A 107 10.37 19.48 -6.58
N ALA A 108 11.18 18.41 -6.63
CA ALA A 108 11.19 17.37 -5.59
C ALA A 108 11.36 17.93 -4.16
N PHE A 109 12.15 19.00 -3.99
CA PHE A 109 12.33 19.65 -2.68
C PHE A 109 11.06 20.28 -2.11
N ARG A 110 10.06 20.62 -2.93
CA ARG A 110 8.75 21.11 -2.45
C ARG A 110 7.98 20.06 -1.64
N MET A 111 8.31 18.77 -1.79
CA MET A 111 7.76 17.71 -0.94
C MET A 111 8.20 17.81 0.53
N LEU A 112 9.19 18.64 0.86
CA LEU A 112 9.54 18.94 2.25
C LEU A 112 8.53 19.89 2.91
N ASP A 113 7.71 20.59 2.12
CA ASP A 113 6.71 21.52 2.65
C ASP A 113 5.51 20.75 3.22
N LYS A 114 5.11 21.11 4.45
CA LYS A 114 3.96 20.48 5.13
C LYS A 114 2.67 20.52 4.30
N GLN A 115 2.45 21.55 3.49
CA GLN A 115 1.24 21.65 2.66
C GLN A 115 1.26 20.65 1.51
N HIS A 116 2.39 20.49 0.82
CA HIS A 116 2.53 19.48 -0.25
C HIS A 116 2.39 18.07 0.33
N GLN A 117 2.94 17.82 1.52
CA GLN A 117 2.76 16.55 2.24
C GLN A 117 1.30 16.29 2.60
N LYS A 118 0.57 17.30 3.10
CA LYS A 118 -0.88 17.17 3.36
C LYS A 118 -1.65 16.83 2.10
N ASN A 119 -1.39 17.53 1.00
CA ASN A 119 -2.05 17.28 -0.27
C ASN A 119 -1.77 15.86 -0.78
N ALA A 120 -0.51 15.42 -0.71
CA ALA A 120 -0.10 14.05 -1.04
C ALA A 120 -0.84 13.00 -0.19
N MET A 121 -0.95 13.21 1.12
CA MET A 121 -1.67 12.32 2.02
C MET A 121 -3.18 12.30 1.75
N THR A 122 -3.77 13.44 1.41
CA THR A 122 -5.19 13.51 0.99
C THR A 122 -5.41 12.70 -0.29
N LEU A 123 -4.51 12.79 -1.28
CA LEU A 123 -4.60 11.99 -2.50
C LEU A 123 -4.50 10.50 -2.21
N LEU A 124 -3.54 10.08 -1.39
CA LEU A 124 -3.42 8.68 -0.95
C LEU A 124 -4.67 8.21 -0.23
N SER A 125 -5.16 8.97 0.74
CA SER A 125 -6.37 8.64 1.51
C SER A 125 -7.60 8.55 0.60
N ASN A 126 -7.74 9.45 -0.37
CA ASN A 126 -8.83 9.41 -1.35
C ASN A 126 -8.72 8.18 -2.25
N GLY A 127 -7.52 7.82 -2.73
CA GLY A 127 -7.31 6.58 -3.48
C GLY A 127 -7.72 5.35 -2.68
N PHE A 128 -7.33 5.27 -1.41
CA PHE A 128 -7.78 4.20 -0.51
C PHE A 128 -9.28 4.27 -0.19
N GLN A 129 -9.88 5.46 -0.13
CA GLN A 129 -11.31 5.63 0.07
C GLN A 129 -12.13 5.36 -1.18
N GLU A 130 -11.59 5.50 -2.39
CA GLU A 130 -12.27 5.05 -3.61
C GLU A 130 -12.27 3.52 -3.70
N VAL A 131 -11.24 2.86 -3.15
CA VAL A 131 -11.23 1.41 -2.93
C VAL A 131 -12.16 0.99 -1.78
N ASN A 132 -12.24 1.77 -0.68
CA ASN A 132 -13.03 1.46 0.52
C ASN A 132 -14.46 2.04 0.54
N LYS A 133 -14.84 2.89 -0.42
CA LYS A 133 -16.24 3.18 -0.75
C LYS A 133 -16.77 1.99 -1.52
N GLU A 134 -16.84 0.84 -0.84
CA GLU A 134 -17.69 -0.24 -1.27
C GLU A 134 -19.05 0.38 -1.58
N ALA A 135 -19.37 0.39 -2.87
CA ALA A 135 -20.68 0.76 -3.35
C ALA A 135 -21.70 0.02 -2.48
N LYS A 136 -22.73 0.71 -1.98
CA LYS A 136 -23.81 0.08 -1.19
C LYS A 136 -24.16 -1.26 -1.86
N PRO A 137 -24.52 -2.34 -1.14
CA PRO A 137 -24.68 -3.67 -1.74
C PRO A 137 -25.53 -3.69 -3.03
N LYS A 138 -26.54 -2.82 -3.11
CA LYS A 138 -27.40 -2.62 -4.29
C LYS A 138 -26.68 -2.02 -5.51
N ASP A 139 -25.74 -1.10 -5.30
CA ASP A 139 -24.94 -0.46 -6.34
C ASP A 139 -23.85 -1.42 -6.84
N MET A 140 -23.28 -2.24 -5.96
CA MET A 140 -22.35 -3.30 -6.36
C MET A 140 -23.02 -4.38 -7.21
N ILE A 141 -24.27 -4.76 -6.91
CA ILE A 141 -25.05 -5.70 -7.77
C ILE A 141 -25.27 -5.11 -9.17
N LYS A 142 -25.61 -3.81 -9.26
CA LYS A 142 -25.77 -3.12 -10.55
C LYS A 142 -24.46 -3.05 -11.32
N ALA A 143 -23.37 -2.68 -10.67
CA ALA A 143 -22.04 -2.61 -11.28
C ALA A 143 -21.61 -3.98 -11.82
N ASN A 144 -21.80 -5.05 -11.04
CA ASN A 144 -21.52 -6.43 -11.48
C ASN A 144 -22.37 -6.84 -12.68
N THR A 145 -23.64 -6.45 -12.71
CA THR A 145 -24.54 -6.75 -13.84
C THR A 145 -24.10 -6.01 -15.10
N ILE A 146 -23.76 -4.72 -14.98
CA ILE A 146 -23.26 -3.91 -16.09
C ILE A 146 -21.94 -4.49 -16.60
N ALA A 147 -20.97 -4.78 -15.73
CA ALA A 147 -19.69 -5.37 -16.12
C ALA A 147 -19.87 -6.71 -16.84
N ASN A 148 -20.70 -7.62 -16.31
CA ASN A 148 -20.96 -8.90 -16.96
C ASN A 148 -21.57 -8.72 -18.35
N LYS A 149 -22.54 -7.80 -18.49
CA LYS A 149 -23.18 -7.52 -19.77
C LYS A 149 -22.24 -6.86 -20.77
N ALA A 150 -21.40 -5.92 -20.32
CA ALA A 150 -20.40 -5.24 -21.14
C ALA A 150 -19.39 -6.23 -21.72
N ILE A 151 -18.86 -7.14 -20.89
CA ILE A 151 -17.94 -8.20 -21.34
C ILE A 151 -18.64 -9.19 -22.26
N SER A 152 -19.88 -9.56 -21.97
CA SER A 152 -20.65 -10.43 -22.87
C SER A 152 -20.79 -9.79 -24.26
N ASN A 153 -21.07 -8.49 -24.33
CA ASN A 153 -21.17 -7.77 -25.59
C ASN A 153 -19.81 -7.68 -26.32
N LYS A 154 -18.73 -7.32 -25.60
CA LYS A 154 -17.35 -7.23 -26.14
C LYS A 154 -16.90 -8.53 -26.81
N TYR A 155 -17.26 -9.66 -26.22
CA TYR A 155 -16.91 -10.98 -26.71
C TYR A 155 -18.00 -11.61 -27.61
N GLY A 156 -19.01 -10.85 -28.02
CA GLY A 156 -20.02 -11.28 -29.00
C GLY A 156 -21.06 -12.29 -28.49
N TYR A 157 -21.22 -12.43 -27.17
CA TYR A 157 -22.21 -13.35 -26.60
C TYR A 157 -23.64 -12.77 -26.69
N PRO A 158 -24.63 -13.56 -27.17
CA PRO A 158 -26.01 -13.11 -27.32
C PRO A 158 -26.72 -12.91 -25.97
N LYS A 159 -26.25 -13.61 -24.92
CA LYS A 159 -26.78 -13.52 -23.55
C LYS A 159 -25.64 -13.17 -22.58
N MET A 160 -26.03 -12.61 -21.44
CA MET A 160 -25.06 -12.27 -20.39
C MET A 160 -24.45 -13.55 -19.79
N VAL A 161 -23.12 -13.66 -19.87
CA VAL A 161 -22.33 -14.73 -19.29
C VAL A 161 -22.10 -14.44 -17.80
N LYS A 162 -22.23 -15.45 -16.94
CA LYS A 162 -21.94 -15.30 -15.50
C LYS A 162 -20.43 -15.32 -15.27
N LYS A 163 -19.95 -14.67 -14.19
CA LYS A 163 -18.51 -14.65 -13.83
C LYS A 163 -17.89 -16.05 -13.79
N SER A 164 -18.61 -17.05 -13.27
CA SER A 164 -18.14 -18.44 -13.16
C SER A 164 -17.95 -19.15 -14.51
N GLU A 165 -18.51 -18.58 -15.59
CA GLU A 165 -18.49 -19.15 -16.95
C GLU A 165 -17.53 -18.36 -17.86
N MET A 166 -16.83 -17.35 -17.33
CA MET A 166 -15.90 -16.51 -18.09
C MET A 166 -14.52 -17.16 -18.19
N THR A 167 -13.87 -16.95 -19.34
CA THR A 167 -12.46 -17.33 -19.53
C THR A 167 -11.51 -16.37 -18.82
N GLU A 168 -10.25 -16.77 -18.62
CA GLU A 168 -9.25 -15.94 -17.94
C GLU A 168 -9.05 -14.54 -18.58
N PRO A 169 -9.01 -14.37 -19.91
CA PRO A 169 -8.97 -13.04 -20.53
C PRO A 169 -10.25 -12.22 -20.26
N MET A 170 -11.41 -12.86 -20.29
CA MET A 170 -12.68 -12.20 -20.00
C MET A 170 -12.73 -11.72 -18.54
N LEU A 171 -12.18 -12.49 -17.59
CA LEU A 171 -12.13 -12.11 -16.18
C LEU A 171 -11.24 -10.87 -15.95
N ARG A 172 -10.09 -10.78 -16.62
CA ARG A 172 -9.21 -9.60 -16.55
C ARG A 172 -9.89 -8.35 -17.10
N ASP A 173 -10.49 -8.45 -18.29
CA ASP A 173 -11.23 -7.34 -18.88
C ASP A 173 -12.42 -6.92 -18.01
N ARG A 174 -13.11 -7.90 -17.41
CA ARG A 174 -14.25 -7.68 -16.53
C ARG A 174 -13.87 -6.88 -15.29
N GLU A 175 -12.72 -7.16 -14.69
CA GLU A 175 -12.22 -6.45 -13.51
C GLU A 175 -12.06 -4.96 -13.82
N GLN A 176 -11.38 -4.64 -14.93
CA GLN A 176 -11.22 -3.26 -15.37
C GLN A 176 -12.57 -2.56 -15.62
N VAL A 177 -13.51 -3.23 -16.32
CA VAL A 177 -14.84 -2.65 -16.60
C VAL A 177 -15.67 -2.47 -15.33
N LEU A 178 -15.53 -3.37 -14.35
CA LEU A 178 -16.22 -3.27 -13.07
C LEU A 178 -15.75 -2.04 -12.29
N ASP A 179 -14.44 -1.81 -12.23
CA ASP A 179 -13.85 -0.65 -11.55
C ASP A 179 -14.31 0.65 -12.19
N GLU A 180 -14.22 0.76 -13.53
CA GLU A 180 -14.71 1.93 -14.27
C GLU A 180 -16.22 2.17 -14.04
N THR A 181 -17.01 1.09 -13.94
CA THR A 181 -18.45 1.19 -13.68
C THR A 181 -18.72 1.76 -12.29
N VAL A 182 -18.00 1.28 -11.27
CA VAL A 182 -18.14 1.75 -9.89
C VAL A 182 -17.73 3.23 -9.79
N GLU A 183 -16.61 3.61 -10.40
CA GLU A 183 -16.16 5.00 -10.45
C GLU A 183 -17.20 5.91 -11.09
N LEU A 184 -17.74 5.53 -12.25
CA LEU A 184 -18.73 6.31 -12.96
C LEU A 184 -20.06 6.43 -12.18
N MET A 185 -20.45 5.39 -11.44
CA MET A 185 -21.60 5.44 -10.52
C MET A 185 -21.36 6.44 -9.38
N LEU A 186 -20.17 6.43 -8.78
CA LEU A 186 -19.79 7.36 -7.72
C LEU A 186 -19.77 8.81 -8.23
N VAL A 187 -19.23 9.05 -9.42
CA VAL A 187 -19.21 10.39 -10.06
C VAL A 187 -20.65 10.86 -10.33
N LYS A 188 -21.50 10.00 -10.87
CA LYS A 188 -22.91 10.32 -11.12
C LYS A 188 -23.64 10.75 -9.86
N GLU A 189 -23.48 10.02 -8.75
CA GLU A 189 -24.10 10.35 -7.46
C GLU A 189 -23.51 11.62 -6.87
N ARG A 190 -22.16 11.73 -6.85
CA ARG A 190 -21.43 12.86 -6.26
C ARG A 190 -21.82 14.21 -6.87
N TYR A 191 -22.04 14.25 -8.18
CA TYR A 191 -22.34 15.48 -8.91
C TYR A 191 -23.81 15.61 -9.35
N GLY A 192 -24.69 14.67 -8.95
CA GLY A 192 -26.11 14.70 -9.32
C GLY A 192 -26.34 14.63 -10.84
N LEU A 193 -25.47 13.94 -11.58
CA LEU A 193 -25.50 13.94 -13.04
C LEU A 193 -26.62 13.06 -13.58
N ASN A 194 -27.22 13.49 -14.69
CA ASN A 194 -28.33 12.78 -15.32
C ASN A 194 -27.90 12.04 -16.60
N PHE A 195 -27.27 10.87 -16.43
CA PHE A 195 -26.94 9.97 -17.54
C PHE A 195 -27.07 8.49 -17.16
N SER A 196 -27.15 7.59 -18.14
CA SER A 196 -27.19 6.14 -17.92
C SER A 196 -25.78 5.54 -17.87
N VAL A 197 -25.34 5.11 -16.68
CA VAL A 197 -24.03 4.45 -16.48
C VAL A 197 -23.88 3.25 -17.40
N ALA A 198 -24.92 2.40 -17.51
CA ALA A 198 -24.87 1.21 -18.35
C ALA A 198 -24.61 1.55 -19.83
N ASN A 199 -25.33 2.54 -20.38
CA ASN A 199 -25.16 2.94 -21.78
C ASN A 199 -23.77 3.54 -22.03
N THR A 200 -23.26 4.34 -21.08
CA THR A 200 -21.92 4.90 -21.17
C THR A 200 -20.85 3.80 -21.19
N ILE A 201 -20.95 2.81 -20.30
CA ILE A 201 -20.00 1.69 -20.25
C ILE A 201 -20.10 0.83 -21.51
N TYR A 202 -21.31 0.46 -21.95
CA TYR A 202 -21.48 -0.37 -23.15
C TYR A 202 -20.95 0.32 -24.41
N GLY A 203 -21.15 1.64 -24.56
CA GLY A 203 -20.63 2.39 -25.69
C GLY A 203 -19.11 2.50 -25.75
N LYS A 204 -18.40 2.30 -24.62
CA LYS A 204 -16.94 2.29 -24.55
C LYS A 204 -16.33 0.89 -24.73
N THR A 205 -17.09 -0.15 -24.38
CA THR A 205 -16.60 -1.54 -24.33
C THR A 205 -16.90 -2.33 -25.61
N CYS A 206 -17.84 -1.86 -26.42
CA CYS A 206 -18.26 -2.44 -27.71
C CYS A 206 -17.54 -1.81 -28.90
#